data_AF-A0A960MW40-F1
#
_entry.id   AF-A0A960MW40-F1
#
_cell.length_a   1.000
_cell.length_b   1.000
_cell.length_c   1.000
_cell.angle_alpha   90.00
_cell.angle_beta   90.00
_cell.angle_gamma   90.00
#
_symmetry.space_group_name_H-M   'P 1'
#
loop_
_entity.id
_entity.type
_entity.pdbx_description
1 polymer ?
#
loop_
_entity_poly.entity_id
_entity_poly.type
_entity_poly.pdbx_seq_one_letter_code
_entity_poly.pdbx_strand_id
1 'polypeptide(L)'
;MNSQPYALYNPAMLPPEQLLAEFTARRATLVRIIDVIRNNQPGHPPQHALICGPRGMGKTTILWAIAHTINLQEPALGEIWQPVPFDEESRRVGDLADFWMECIRQWEAATGFHGDIIDPLLDLPPDRIENASREAFLGLVDRSG
;
A
#
# COMPACT_ATOMS: atom_id res chain seq x y z
N MET A 1 -23.24 -24.60 5.88
CA MET A 1 -23.83 -23.37 5.30
C MET A 1 -22.70 -22.40 5.06
N ASN A 2 -22.21 -22.28 3.82
CA ASN A 2 -21.16 -21.32 3.48
C ASN A 2 -21.80 -19.95 3.37
N SER A 3 -21.70 -19.17 4.44
CA SER A 3 -22.02 -17.75 4.42
C SER A 3 -21.00 -17.07 3.52
N GLN A 4 -21.33 -16.82 2.25
CA GLN A 4 -20.50 -15.94 1.42
C GLN A 4 -20.47 -14.57 2.09
N PRO A 5 -19.30 -14.03 2.44
CA PRO A 5 -19.24 -12.72 3.05
C PRO A 5 -19.69 -11.67 2.02
N TYR A 6 -20.47 -10.70 2.50
CA TYR A 6 -21.12 -9.62 1.74
C TYR A 6 -20.14 -8.65 1.03
N ALA A 7 -18.84 -8.97 0.95
CA ALA A 7 -17.79 -8.13 0.39
C ALA A 7 -17.26 -8.63 -0.97
N LEU A 8 -18.12 -9.27 -1.78
CA LEU A 8 -17.77 -9.91 -3.06
C LEU A 8 -17.07 -8.98 -4.07
N TYR A 9 -17.14 -7.67 -3.88
CA TYR A 9 -16.61 -6.66 -4.78
C TYR A 9 -15.55 -5.74 -4.15
N ASN A 10 -15.14 -5.95 -2.90
CA ASN A 10 -14.03 -5.19 -2.31
C ASN A 10 -12.72 -5.98 -2.52
N PRO A 11 -11.82 -5.54 -3.43
CA PRO A 11 -10.57 -6.26 -3.68
C PRO A 11 -9.69 -6.40 -2.44
N ALA A 12 -9.77 -5.47 -1.49
CA ALA A 12 -9.01 -5.52 -0.23
C ALA A 12 -9.44 -6.69 0.69
N MET A 13 -10.63 -7.24 0.49
CA MET A 13 -11.19 -8.34 1.30
C MET A 13 -11.02 -9.70 0.62
N LEU A 14 -10.54 -9.75 -0.62
CA LEU A 14 -10.29 -11.00 -1.33
C LEU A 14 -8.94 -11.59 -0.91
N PRO A 15 -8.84 -12.93 -0.74
CA PRO A 15 -7.54 -13.57 -0.57
C PRO A 15 -6.61 -13.23 -1.74
N PRO A 16 -5.34 -12.89 -1.50
CA PRO A 16 -4.39 -12.49 -2.55
C PRO A 16 -4.28 -13.48 -3.72
N GLU A 17 -4.15 -14.77 -3.41
CA GLU A 17 -4.12 -15.88 -4.37
C GLU A 17 -5.37 -15.90 -5.26
N GLN A 18 -6.54 -15.71 -4.66
CA GLN A 18 -7.82 -15.70 -5.37
C GLN A 18 -7.91 -14.48 -6.29
N LEU A 19 -7.55 -13.29 -5.79
CA LEU A 19 -7.55 -12.07 -6.58
C LEU A 19 -6.66 -12.22 -7.83
N LEU A 20 -5.44 -12.74 -7.66
CA LEU A 20 -4.51 -12.95 -8.77
C LEU A 20 -5.00 -14.01 -9.76
N ALA A 21 -5.60 -15.10 -9.28
CA ALA A 21 -6.17 -16.15 -10.14
C ALA A 21 -7.32 -15.61 -11.01
N GLU A 22 -8.20 -14.79 -10.43
CA GLU A 22 -9.35 -14.19 -11.11
C GLU A 22 -8.98 -12.95 -11.94
N PHE A 23 -7.80 -12.35 -11.71
CA PHE A 23 -7.28 -11.21 -12.46
C PHE A 23 -6.85 -11.60 -13.88
N THR A 24 -7.83 -11.70 -14.76
CA THR A 24 -7.67 -12.11 -16.17
C THR A 24 -7.60 -10.92 -17.12
N ALA A 25 -8.35 -9.86 -16.84
CA ALA A 25 -8.33 -8.64 -17.62
C ALA A 25 -7.10 -7.78 -17.28
N ARG A 26 -6.55 -7.06 -18.26
CA ARG A 26 -5.47 -6.06 -18.06
C ARG A 26 -4.14 -6.61 -17.54
N ARG A 27 -3.87 -7.91 -17.71
CA ARG A 27 -2.57 -8.53 -17.40
C ARG A 27 -1.39 -7.81 -18.05
N ALA A 28 -1.54 -7.34 -19.29
CA ALA A 28 -0.52 -6.55 -19.97
C ALA A 28 -0.20 -5.23 -19.24
N THR A 29 -1.21 -4.57 -18.65
CA THR A 29 -1.02 -3.37 -17.82
C THR A 29 -0.30 -3.71 -16.52
N LEU A 30 -0.69 -4.79 -15.85
CA LEU A 30 -0.02 -5.27 -14.64
C LEU A 30 1.46 -5.54 -14.90
N VAL A 31 1.78 -6.34 -15.93
CA VAL A 31 3.17 -6.64 -16.32
C VAL A 31 3.96 -5.37 -16.58
N ARG A 32 3.39 -4.42 -17.34
CA ARG A 32 4.05 -3.15 -17.63
C ARG A 32 4.36 -2.34 -16.36
N ILE A 33 3.47 -2.33 -15.36
CA ILE A 33 3.71 -1.61 -14.11
C ILE A 33 4.77 -2.33 -13.27
N ILE A 34 4.74 -3.66 -13.20
CA ILE A 34 5.78 -4.44 -12.54
C ILE A 34 7.16 -4.19 -13.19
N ASP A 35 7.22 -4.10 -14.52
CA ASP A 35 8.46 -3.75 -15.22
C ASP A 35 8.94 -2.34 -14.87
N VAL A 36 8.04 -1.36 -14.71
CA VAL A 36 8.41 -0.01 -14.24
C VAL A 36 9.01 -0.09 -12.84
N ILE A 37 8.37 -0.82 -11.92
CA ILE A 37 8.85 -0.99 -10.54
C ILE A 37 10.23 -1.66 -10.52
N ARG A 38 10.41 -2.73 -11.31
CA ARG A 38 11.68 -3.46 -11.42
C ARG A 38 12.83 -2.60 -11.94
N ASN A 39 12.55 -1.63 -12.80
CA ASN A 39 13.57 -0.79 -13.42
C ASN A 39 13.87 0.50 -12.65
N ASN A 40 13.22 0.74 -11.49
CA ASN A 40 13.61 1.82 -10.60
C ASN A 40 15.01 1.54 -10.00
N GLN A 41 15.90 2.52 -10.07
CA GLN A 41 17.30 2.38 -9.63
C GLN A 41 17.52 3.05 -8.27
N PRO A 42 18.27 2.41 -7.36
CA PRO A 42 18.71 3.06 -6.12
C PRO A 42 19.45 4.37 -6.41
N GLY A 43 19.20 5.40 -5.61
CA GLY A 43 19.81 6.73 -5.78
C GLY A 43 19.19 7.59 -6.89
N HIS A 44 18.19 7.07 -7.62
CA HIS A 44 17.40 7.84 -8.58
C HIS A 44 15.96 7.97 -8.10
N PRO A 45 15.27 9.10 -8.41
CA PRO A 45 13.84 9.23 -8.10
C PRO A 45 13.03 8.10 -8.76
N PRO A 46 12.15 7.41 -8.01
CA PRO A 46 11.28 6.39 -8.59
C PRO A 46 10.33 6.95 -9.65
N GLN A 47 10.00 6.15 -10.66
CA GLN A 47 8.98 6.50 -11.66
C GLN A 47 7.57 6.39 -11.07
N HIS A 48 6.82 7.49 -11.13
CA HIS A 48 5.41 7.51 -10.72
C HIS A 48 4.50 7.11 -11.89
N ALA A 49 3.39 6.43 -11.59
CA ALA A 49 2.38 6.04 -12.57
C ALA A 49 0.98 6.50 -12.13
N LEU A 50 0.18 6.96 -13.09
CA LEU A 50 -1.22 7.34 -12.88
C LEU A 50 -2.13 6.41 -13.69
N ILE A 51 -3.02 5.67 -13.00
CA ILE A 51 -3.97 4.76 -13.64
C ILE A 51 -5.31 5.49 -13.83
N CYS A 52 -5.64 5.81 -15.07
CA CYS A 52 -6.89 6.50 -15.43
C CYS A 52 -7.92 5.55 -16.04
N GLY A 53 -9.20 5.78 -15.73
CA GLY A 53 -10.31 5.04 -16.32
C GLY A 53 -11.64 5.28 -15.59
N PRO A 54 -12.78 4.95 -16.22
CA PRO A 54 -14.10 5.12 -15.63
C PRO A 54 -14.26 4.43 -14.26
N ARG A 55 -15.26 4.87 -13.48
CA ARG A 55 -15.66 4.22 -12.23
C ARG A 55 -16.02 2.75 -12.51
N GLY A 56 -15.61 1.85 -11.63
CA GLY A 56 -15.87 0.41 -11.80
C GLY A 56 -14.93 -0.32 -12.78
N MET A 57 -13.95 0.36 -13.40
CA MET A 57 -13.01 -0.29 -14.34
C MET A 57 -12.02 -1.26 -13.65
N GLY A 58 -12.02 -1.36 -12.33
CA GLY A 58 -11.07 -2.20 -11.56
C GLY A 58 -9.74 -1.50 -11.26
N LYS A 59 -9.74 -0.17 -11.10
CA LYS A 59 -8.54 0.60 -10.71
C LYS A 59 -7.99 0.14 -9.36
N THR A 60 -8.86 0.06 -8.36
CA THR A 60 -8.50 -0.47 -7.04
C THR A 60 -8.02 -1.92 -7.14
N THR A 61 -8.69 -2.75 -7.95
CA THR A 61 -8.29 -4.15 -8.17
C THR A 61 -6.88 -4.28 -8.75
N ILE A 62 -6.48 -3.44 -9.72
CA ILE A 62 -5.12 -3.52 -10.26
C ILE A 62 -4.06 -3.06 -9.25
N LEU A 63 -4.37 -2.11 -8.36
CA LEU A 63 -3.45 -1.72 -7.28
C LEU A 63 -3.18 -2.90 -6.32
N TRP A 64 -4.23 -3.64 -5.94
CA TRP A 64 -4.08 -4.85 -5.14
C TRP A 64 -3.37 -5.97 -5.89
N ALA A 65 -3.66 -6.15 -7.19
CA ALA A 65 -2.93 -7.11 -8.02
C ALA A 65 -1.42 -6.81 -8.08
N ILE A 66 -1.02 -5.53 -8.18
CA ILE A 66 0.40 -5.13 -8.12
C ILE A 66 1.01 -5.54 -6.79
N ALA A 67 0.37 -5.20 -5.66
CA ALA A 67 0.86 -5.54 -4.33
C ALA A 67 1.01 -7.06 -4.14
N HIS A 68 0.01 -7.84 -4.54
CA HIS A 68 0.03 -9.29 -4.42
C HIS A 68 1.04 -9.94 -5.37
N THR A 69 1.22 -9.43 -6.58
CA THR A 69 2.26 -9.92 -7.49
C THR A 69 3.66 -9.70 -6.89
N ILE A 70 3.93 -8.53 -6.30
CA ILE A 70 5.21 -8.28 -5.62
C ILE A 70 5.40 -9.27 -4.46
N ASN A 71 4.39 -9.41 -3.59
CA ASN A 71 4.51 -10.23 -2.38
C ASN A 71 4.56 -11.74 -2.63
N LEU A 72 3.88 -12.24 -3.67
CA LEU A 72 3.67 -13.69 -3.87
C LEU A 72 4.37 -14.25 -5.12
N GLN A 73 4.64 -13.42 -6.12
CA GLN A 73 5.12 -13.90 -7.44
C GLN A 73 6.49 -13.33 -7.83
N GLU A 74 6.93 -12.24 -7.21
CA GLU A 74 8.21 -11.56 -7.50
C GLU A 74 9.06 -11.42 -6.23
N PRO A 75 9.59 -12.52 -5.66
CA PRO A 75 10.31 -12.49 -4.37
C PRO A 75 11.51 -11.53 -4.37
N ALA A 76 12.23 -11.44 -5.49
CA ALA A 76 13.35 -10.49 -5.63
C ALA A 76 12.89 -9.02 -5.57
N LEU A 77 11.66 -8.71 -6.00
CA LEU A 77 11.09 -7.38 -5.79
C LEU A 77 10.60 -7.21 -4.35
N GLY A 78 10.02 -8.25 -3.74
CA GLY A 78 9.60 -8.24 -2.34
C GLY A 78 10.73 -8.03 -1.34
N GLU A 79 11.97 -8.39 -1.68
CA GLU A 79 13.16 -8.08 -0.87
C GLU A 79 13.53 -6.58 -0.87
N ILE A 80 13.09 -5.83 -1.89
CA ILE A 80 13.49 -4.42 -2.10
C ILE A 80 12.31 -3.47 -1.90
N TRP A 81 11.09 -3.94 -2.18
CA TRP A 81 9.88 -3.14 -2.17
C TRP A 81 8.86 -3.76 -1.22
N GLN A 82 8.36 -2.94 -0.31
CA GLN A 82 7.20 -3.25 0.52
C GLN A 82 5.97 -2.51 -0.06
N PRO A 83 5.02 -3.21 -0.71
CA PRO A 83 3.78 -2.59 -1.13
C PRO A 83 2.98 -2.09 0.07
N VAL A 84 2.52 -0.84 0.02
CA VAL A 84 1.64 -0.23 1.04
C VAL A 84 0.42 0.36 0.33
N PRO A 85 -0.65 -0.43 0.12
CA PRO A 85 -1.89 0.07 -0.45
C PRO A 85 -2.56 1.05 0.53
N PHE A 86 -3.06 2.17 0.02
CA PHE A 86 -3.88 3.10 0.79
C PHE A 86 -5.36 2.85 0.49
N ASP A 87 -6.21 3.08 1.49
CA ASP A 87 -7.65 3.04 1.33
C ASP A 87 -8.16 4.15 0.39
N GLU A 88 -9.17 3.83 -0.43
CA GLU A 88 -9.76 4.78 -1.40
C GLU A 88 -10.36 6.02 -0.71
N GLU A 89 -10.79 5.87 0.54
CA GLU A 89 -11.38 6.92 1.37
C GLU A 89 -10.62 7.07 2.70
N SER A 90 -9.36 7.52 2.66
CA SER A 90 -8.64 7.94 3.88
C SER A 90 -9.21 9.27 4.43
N ARG A 91 -10.41 9.20 5.02
CA ARG A 91 -11.11 10.33 5.66
C ARG A 91 -10.37 10.92 6.86
N ARG A 92 -9.32 10.24 7.32
CA ARG A 92 -8.50 10.62 8.49
C ARG A 92 -7.42 11.65 8.16
N VAL A 93 -7.16 11.92 6.88
CA VAL A 93 -6.08 12.82 6.46
C VAL A 93 -6.63 14.24 6.30
N GLY A 94 -6.52 15.05 7.37
CA GLY A 94 -6.87 16.48 7.34
C GLY A 94 -5.66 17.39 7.10
N ASP A 95 -4.48 16.97 7.54
CA ASP A 95 -3.21 17.69 7.40
C ASP A 95 -2.02 16.74 7.16
N LEU A 96 -0.80 17.29 7.19
CA LEU A 96 0.43 16.51 6.98
C LEU A 96 0.75 15.57 8.16
N ALA A 97 0.42 15.95 9.40
CA ALA A 97 0.63 15.08 10.54
C ALA A 97 -0.28 13.84 10.45
N ASP A 98 -1.54 14.05 10.09
CA ASP A 98 -2.49 12.98 9.81
C ASP A 98 -2.03 12.09 8.66
N PHE A 99 -1.47 12.67 7.60
CA PHE A 99 -0.93 11.91 6.47
C PHE A 99 0.19 10.97 6.92
N TRP A 100 1.17 11.46 7.68
CA TRP A 100 2.27 10.61 8.16
C TRP A 100 1.79 9.53 9.12
N MET A 101 0.85 9.83 10.01
CA MET A 101 0.23 8.81 10.87
C MET A 101 -0.54 7.77 10.05
N GLU A 102 -1.21 8.19 8.97
CA GLU A 102 -1.86 7.26 8.05
C GLU A 102 -0.84 6.38 7.33
N CYS A 103 0.31 6.90 6.90
CA CYS A 103 1.40 6.09 6.36
C CYS A 103 1.83 5.00 7.35
N ILE A 104 1.95 5.33 8.64
CA ILE A 104 2.28 4.34 9.68
C ILE A 104 1.21 3.26 9.75
N ARG A 105 -0.08 3.62 9.85
CA ARG A 105 -1.18 2.62 9.93
C ARG A 105 -1.21 1.70 8.72
N GLN A 106 -1.09 2.25 7.51
CA GLN A 106 -1.14 1.47 6.28
C GLN A 106 0.09 0.57 6.15
N TRP A 107 1.26 1.03 6.60
CA TRP A 107 2.48 0.22 6.62
C TRP A 107 2.40 -0.91 7.65
N GLU A 108 1.88 -0.66 8.85
CA GLU A 108 1.63 -1.68 9.89
C GLU A 108 0.65 -2.75 9.38
N ALA A 109 -0.44 -2.32 8.74
CA ALA A 109 -1.41 -3.22 8.13
C ALA A 109 -0.78 -4.07 7.02
N ALA A 110 0.10 -3.49 6.20
CA ALA A 110 0.74 -4.18 5.08
C ALA A 110 1.82 -5.18 5.51
N THR A 111 2.52 -4.90 6.62
CA THR A 111 3.64 -5.72 7.12
C THR A 111 3.25 -6.68 8.24
N GLY A 112 2.09 -6.47 8.87
CA GLY A 112 1.71 -7.16 10.11
C GLY A 112 2.56 -6.74 11.31
N PHE A 113 3.35 -5.66 11.18
CA PHE A 113 4.02 -5.07 12.32
C PHE A 113 2.98 -4.40 13.23
N HIS A 114 3.11 -4.63 14.53
CA HIS A 114 2.25 -4.02 15.53
C HIS A 114 3.12 -3.29 16.54
N GLY A 115 3.19 -1.98 16.42
CA GLY A 115 3.85 -1.11 17.39
C GLY A 115 2.87 -0.10 17.95
N ASP A 116 3.12 0.31 19.19
CA ASP A 116 2.43 1.46 19.77
C ASP A 116 3.15 2.76 19.35
N ILE A 117 3.11 3.05 18.04
CA ILE A 117 3.87 4.16 17.44
C ILE A 117 3.04 5.44 17.44
N ILE A 118 1.73 5.32 17.19
CA ILE A 118 0.86 6.47 16.99
C ILE A 118 0.45 7.11 18.32
N ASP A 119 0.15 6.34 19.36
CA ASP A 119 -0.35 6.92 20.61
C ASP A 119 0.65 7.90 21.23
N PRO A 120 1.96 7.62 21.32
CA PRO A 120 2.93 8.59 21.80
C PRO A 120 3.05 9.86 20.94
N LEU A 121 2.73 9.77 19.64
CA LEU A 121 2.77 10.93 18.73
C LEU A 121 1.59 11.88 19.00
N LEU A 122 0.44 11.36 19.40
CA LEU A 122 -0.76 12.16 19.70
C LEU A 122 -0.59 13.03 20.95
N ASP A 123 0.33 12.67 21.85
CA ASP A 123 0.66 13.45 23.04
C ASP A 123 1.62 14.63 22.75
N LEU A 124 2.14 14.73 21.53
CA LEU A 124 3.05 15.81 21.13
C LEU A 124 2.31 17.11 20.86
N PRO A 125 2.97 18.26 21.09
CA PRO A 125 2.38 19.54 20.75
C PRO A 125 2.23 19.70 19.22
N PRO A 126 1.24 20.48 18.74
CA PRO A 126 0.91 20.58 17.31
C PRO A 126 2.06 21.06 16.41
N ASP A 127 3.02 21.81 16.93
CA ASP A 127 4.18 22.30 16.19
C ASP A 127 5.26 21.22 15.97
N ARG A 128 5.18 20.09 16.69
CA ARG A 128 6.15 18.99 16.61
C ARG A 128 5.60 17.70 16.04
N ILE A 129 4.28 17.51 16.12
CA ILE A 129 3.63 16.24 15.73
C ILE A 129 3.93 15.86 14.27
N GLU A 130 3.89 16.80 13.34
CA GLU A 130 4.16 16.52 11.92
C GLU A 130 5.55 15.92 11.70
N ASN A 131 6.58 16.62 12.21
CA ASN A 131 7.97 16.18 12.07
C ASN A 131 8.20 14.85 12.77
N ALA A 132 7.67 14.67 13.98
CA ALA A 132 7.81 13.42 14.73
C ALA A 132 7.14 12.24 14.00
N SER A 133 5.93 12.43 13.46
CA SER A 133 5.23 11.41 12.67
C SER A 133 6.00 11.03 11.40
N ARG A 134 6.57 12.02 10.71
CA ARG A 134 7.43 11.79 9.54
C ARG A 134 8.65 10.96 9.89
N GLU A 135 9.41 11.36 10.91
CA GLU A 135 10.63 10.65 11.32
C GLU A 135 10.31 9.23 11.84
N ALA A 136 9.19 9.06 12.55
CA ALA A 136 8.72 7.75 12.98
C ALA A 136 8.43 6.83 11.79
N PHE A 137 7.73 7.34 10.77
CA PHE A 137 7.46 6.59 9.54
C PHE A 137 8.73 6.22 8.78
N LEU A 138 9.63 7.19 8.54
CA LEU A 138 10.89 6.93 7.84
C LEU A 138 11.75 5.90 8.60
N GLY A 139 11.80 5.99 9.93
CA GLY A 139 12.49 5.01 10.75
C GLY A 139 11.86 3.61 10.72
N LEU A 140 10.57 3.45 10.41
CA LEU A 140 9.99 2.13 10.14
C LEU A 140 10.47 1.58 8.81
N VAL A 141 10.39 2.39 7.76
CA VAL A 141 10.81 1.99 6.41
C VAL A 141 12.29 1.58 6.40
N ASP A 142 13.16 2.34 7.05
CA ASP A 142 14.60 2.04 7.12
C ASP A 142 14.93 0.75 7.89
N ARG A 143 14.05 0.30 8.80
CA ARG A 143 14.22 -0.97 9.54
C ARG A 143 13.68 -2.18 8.78
N SER A 144 12.97 -1.96 7.69
CA SER A 144 12.27 -2.99 6.93
C SER A 144 13.13 -3.63 5.84
N GLY A 145 14.35 -3.12 5.62
CA GLY A 145 15.34 -3.59 4.64
C GLY A 145 16.71 -3.76 5.27
#